data_AF-A0A9D9JM83-F1
#
_entry.id   AF-A0A9D9JM83-F1
#
_cell.length_a   1.000
_cell.length_b   1.000
_cell.length_c   1.000
_cell.angle_alpha   90.00
_cell.angle_beta   90.00
_cell.angle_gamma   90.00
#
_symmetry.space_group_name_H-M   'P 1'
#
loop_
_entity.id
_entity.type
_entity.pdbx_description
1 polymer ?
#
loop_
_entity_poly.entity_id
_entity_poly.type
_entity_poly.pdbx_seq_one_letter_code
_entity_poly.pdbx_strand_id
1 'polypeptide(L)'
;MTSVRRASYTPLRCPLCGGELEEVVVRQLGRVTARLPWQLHAGRCPEHGWFQAEVISRPPREIFPVNRPGGIARRIVLEGKEIYAFPTIWNRLDTRQEVDPFDPRYWQIDWERLGIRPPTRAVQPELVETLAGSRRHA
;
A
#
# COMPACT_ATOMS: atom_id res chain seq x y z
N MET A 1 -24.48 -4.54 -23.29
CA MET A 1 -24.00 -5.24 -22.08
C MET A 1 -22.50 -5.21 -22.07
N THR A 2 -21.88 -4.31 -21.30
CA THR A 2 -20.42 -4.19 -21.24
C THR A 2 -19.96 -4.75 -19.91
N SER A 3 -19.57 -6.02 -19.91
CA SER A 3 -18.95 -6.69 -18.76
C SER A 3 -17.58 -6.08 -18.53
N VAL A 4 -17.44 -5.25 -17.49
CA VAL A 4 -16.13 -4.76 -17.03
C VAL A 4 -15.50 -5.86 -16.17
N ARG A 5 -14.62 -6.64 -16.79
CA ARG A 5 -13.82 -7.66 -16.09
C ARG A 5 -12.78 -7.00 -15.16
N ARG A 6 -12.80 -7.44 -13.89
CA ARG A 6 -11.76 -7.36 -12.84
C ARG A 6 -11.17 -5.98 -12.50
N ALA A 7 -11.81 -5.30 -11.56
CA ALA A 7 -11.19 -4.33 -10.65
C ALA A 7 -10.36 -5.04 -9.57
N SER A 8 -9.36 -5.85 -9.94
CA SER A 8 -8.65 -6.75 -9.01
C SER A 8 -7.21 -6.36 -8.72
N TYR A 9 -6.73 -5.21 -9.22
CA TYR A 9 -5.37 -4.73 -8.99
C TYR A 9 -5.35 -3.50 -8.09
N THR A 10 -4.52 -3.56 -7.06
CA THR A 10 -4.21 -2.41 -6.21
C THR A 10 -2.68 -2.33 -6.03
N PRO A 11 -2.06 -1.16 -6.19
CA PRO A 11 -0.64 -0.96 -5.85
C PRO A 11 -0.41 -0.86 -4.34
N LEU A 12 -1.49 -0.79 -3.56
CA LEU A 12 -1.45 -0.66 -2.12
C LEU A 12 -0.72 -1.85 -1.48
N ARG A 13 0.34 -1.54 -0.74
CA ARG A 13 1.08 -2.47 0.13
C ARG A 13 0.92 -2.04 1.58
N CYS A 14 1.24 -2.92 2.51
CA CYS A 14 1.29 -2.54 3.92
C CYS A 14 2.31 -1.39 4.11
N PRO A 15 1.92 -0.22 4.64
CA PRO A 15 2.83 0.88 4.90
C PRO A 15 3.95 0.53 5.86
N LEU A 16 3.76 -0.46 6.74
CA LEU A 16 4.72 -0.80 7.80
C LEU A 16 5.74 -1.84 7.36
N CYS A 17 5.31 -2.97 6.79
CA CYS A 17 6.21 -4.06 6.40
C CYS A 17 6.43 -4.19 4.89
N GLY A 18 5.78 -3.37 4.07
CA GLY A 18 5.84 -3.46 2.60
C GLY A 18 5.26 -4.75 2.01
N GLY A 19 4.61 -5.58 2.84
CA GLY A 19 3.98 -6.83 2.43
C GLY A 19 2.77 -6.63 1.51
N GLU A 20 2.44 -7.67 0.76
CA GLU A 20 1.17 -7.73 0.04
C GLU A 20 -0.01 -7.74 1.02
N LEU A 21 -1.16 -7.26 0.57
CA LEU A 21 -2.36 -7.20 1.39
C LEU A 21 -3.32 -8.32 0.99
N GLU A 22 -3.96 -8.89 1.98
CA GLU A 22 -5.04 -9.85 1.85
C GLU A 22 -6.39 -9.13 1.82
N GLU A 23 -7.46 -9.88 1.51
CA GLU A 23 -8.84 -9.37 1.55
C GLU A 23 -9.01 -8.05 0.77
N VAL A 24 -8.34 -7.95 -0.38
CA VAL A 24 -8.27 -6.71 -1.17
C VAL A 24 -9.66 -6.30 -1.65
N VAL A 25 -10.03 -5.05 -1.37
CA VAL A 25 -11.26 -4.42 -1.83
C VAL A 25 -10.91 -3.23 -2.71
N VAL A 26 -11.31 -3.28 -3.98
CA VAL A 26 -11.32 -2.12 -4.87
C VAL A 26 -12.79 -1.79 -5.17
N ARG A 27 -13.25 -0.64 -4.67
CA ARG A 27 -14.64 -0.22 -4.79
C ARG A 27 -14.74 1.09 -5.57
N GLN A 28 -15.59 1.11 -6.59
CA GLN A 28 -16.01 2.36 -7.21
C GLN A 28 -16.91 3.12 -6.23
N LEU A 29 -16.49 4.30 -5.80
CA LEU A 29 -17.28 5.18 -4.92
C LEU A 29 -18.21 6.07 -5.72
N GLY A 30 -17.79 6.47 -6.92
CA GLY A 30 -18.60 7.28 -7.81
C GLY A 30 -17.79 7.86 -8.94
N ARG A 31 -18.24 9.01 -9.45
CA ARG A 31 -17.48 9.84 -10.39
C ARG A 31 -17.38 11.24 -9.81
N VAL A 32 -16.26 11.90 -10.02
CA VAL A 32 -16.11 13.32 -9.70
C VAL A 32 -16.14 14.15 -11.00
N THR A 33 -15.83 15.44 -10.90
CA THR A 33 -15.70 16.39 -12.03
C THR A 33 -15.01 15.74 -13.24
N ALA A 34 -15.44 16.11 -14.45
CA ALA A 34 -14.97 15.53 -15.71
C ALA A 34 -15.15 13.99 -15.82
N ARG A 35 -16.10 13.42 -15.08
CA ARG A 35 -16.42 11.97 -15.06
C ARG A 35 -15.26 11.08 -14.62
N LEU A 36 -14.28 11.64 -13.92
CA LEU A 36 -13.12 10.90 -13.44
C LEU A 36 -13.57 9.84 -12.42
N PRO A 37 -13.03 8.61 -12.50
CA PRO A 37 -13.38 7.56 -11.56
C PRO A 37 -12.86 7.93 -10.16
N TRP A 38 -13.72 7.75 -9.16
CA TRP A 38 -13.34 7.78 -7.76
C TRP A 38 -13.40 6.38 -7.17
N GLN A 39 -12.25 5.88 -6.74
CA GLN A 39 -12.07 4.51 -6.26
C GLN A 39 -11.50 4.49 -4.85
N LEU A 40 -12.01 3.56 -4.04
CA LEU A 40 -11.43 3.17 -2.77
C LEU A 40 -10.63 1.89 -2.98
N HIS A 41 -9.37 1.91 -2.57
CA HIS A 41 -8.49 0.76 -2.52
C HIS A 41 -8.23 0.42 -1.06
N ALA A 42 -8.50 -0.81 -0.64
CA ALA A 42 -8.25 -1.28 0.71
C ALA A 42 -7.70 -2.70 0.72
N GLY A 43 -6.99 -3.05 1.77
CA GLY A 43 -6.51 -4.41 2.02
C GLY A 43 -6.05 -4.60 3.45
N ARG A 44 -6.01 -5.86 3.90
CA ARG A 44 -5.63 -6.24 5.26
C ARG A 44 -4.23 -6.82 5.28
N CYS A 45 -3.38 -6.29 6.14
CA CYS A 45 -2.13 -6.95 6.53
C CYS A 45 -2.43 -7.82 7.77
N PRO A 46 -2.06 -9.11 7.80
CA PRO A 46 -2.29 -9.96 8.95
C PRO A 46 -1.68 -9.41 10.24
N GLU A 47 -0.49 -8.83 10.14
CA GLU A 47 0.28 -8.28 11.28
C GLU A 47 -0.22 -6.88 11.68
N HIS A 48 -0.57 -6.07 10.68
CA HIS A 48 -0.71 -4.63 10.89
C HIS A 48 -2.14 -4.11 10.74
N GLY A 49 -3.10 -4.94 10.32
CA GLY A 49 -4.51 -4.59 10.14
C GLY A 49 -4.85 -3.97 8.78
N TRP A 50 -6.00 -3.30 8.71
CA TRP A 50 -6.50 -2.70 7.46
C TRP A 50 -5.82 -1.38 7.11
N PHE A 51 -5.60 -1.18 5.81
CA PHE A 51 -5.17 0.06 5.20
C PHE A 51 -6.03 0.39 3.99
N GLN A 52 -6.22 1.67 3.71
CA GLN A 52 -6.94 2.12 2.53
C GLN A 52 -6.37 3.41 1.95
N ALA A 53 -6.64 3.65 0.68
CA ALA A 53 -6.42 4.93 0.02
C ALA A 53 -7.51 5.19 -1.01
N GLU A 54 -7.77 6.47 -1.28
CA GLU A 54 -8.69 6.89 -2.33
C GLU A 54 -7.92 7.40 -3.54
N VAL A 55 -8.40 7.04 -4.72
CA VAL A 55 -7.78 7.37 -6.00
C VAL A 55 -8.80 8.14 -6.83
N ILE A 56 -8.42 9.35 -7.23
CA ILE A 56 -9.20 10.21 -8.13
C ILE A 56 -8.25 10.70 -9.22
N SER A 57 -8.20 9.99 -10.35
CA SER A 57 -7.38 10.32 -11.54
C SER A 57 -5.88 10.49 -11.33
N ARG A 58 -5.38 10.37 -10.10
CA ARG A 58 -3.99 10.59 -9.67
C ARG A 58 -3.64 9.62 -8.54
N PRO A 59 -2.35 9.30 -8.31
CA PRO A 59 -1.95 8.49 -7.17
C PRO A 59 -2.45 9.08 -5.85
N PRO A 60 -2.69 8.26 -4.82
CA PRO A 60 -3.14 8.75 -3.53
C PRO A 60 -2.04 9.56 -2.88
N ARG A 61 -2.42 10.64 -2.17
CA ARG A 61 -1.47 11.43 -1.37
C ARG A 61 -1.17 10.79 -0.01
N GLU A 62 -2.09 9.99 0.48
CA GLU A 62 -2.04 9.41 1.82
C GLU A 62 -2.67 8.02 1.80
N ILE A 63 -2.14 7.14 2.65
CA ILE A 63 -2.69 5.83 2.98
C ILE A 63 -3.12 5.85 4.44
N PHE A 64 -4.35 5.44 4.72
CA PHE A 64 -4.93 5.49 6.05
C PHE A 64 -4.97 4.10 6.68
N PRO A 65 -4.39 3.89 7.88
CA PRO A 65 -4.73 2.74 8.69
C PRO A 65 -6.18 2.89 9.16
N VAL A 66 -7.04 1.91 8.88
CA VAL A 66 -8.46 1.96 9.23
C VAL A 66 -8.87 0.71 10.02
N ASN A 67 -10.04 0.76 10.67
CA ASN A 67 -10.61 -0.41 11.34
C ASN A 67 -11.23 -1.43 10.38
N ARG A 68 -11.74 -0.97 9.23
CA ARG A 68 -12.30 -1.77 8.13
C ARG A 68 -12.32 -0.93 6.83
N PRO A 69 -12.51 -1.53 5.65
CA PRO A 69 -12.68 -0.77 4.41
C PRO A 69 -13.83 0.26 4.50
N GLY A 70 -13.55 1.51 4.13
CA GLY A 70 -14.48 2.64 4.26
C GLY A 70 -14.83 2.98 5.71
N GLY A 71 -14.00 2.54 6.66
CA GLY A 71 -14.18 2.76 8.09
C GLY A 71 -13.50 4.04 8.58
N ILE A 72 -13.16 4.05 9.86
CA ILE A 72 -12.55 5.20 10.55
C ILE A 72 -11.04 4.97 10.65
N ALA A 73 -10.26 6.03 10.48
CA ALA A 73 -8.82 6.01 10.68
C ALA A 73 -8.49 5.61 12.13
N ARG A 74 -7.54 4.69 12.31
CA ARG A 74 -7.06 4.25 13.61
C ARG A 74 -5.66 4.77 13.87
N ARG A 75 -5.33 4.90 15.14
CA ARG A 75 -4.03 5.37 15.59
C ARG A 75 -2.98 4.27 15.48
N ILE A 76 -1.82 4.61 14.93
CA ILE A 76 -0.58 3.81 14.98
C ILE A 76 0.48 4.65 15.69
N VAL A 77 1.26 4.05 16.58
CA VAL A 77 2.37 4.75 17.27
C VAL A 77 3.68 4.16 16.80
N LEU A 78 4.54 4.97 16.18
CA LEU A 78 5.91 4.61 15.80
C LEU A 78 6.87 5.61 16.41
N GLU A 79 7.94 5.12 17.06
CA GLU A 79 8.95 5.98 17.71
C GLU A 79 8.34 7.07 18.62
N GLY A 80 7.23 6.75 19.31
CA GLY A 80 6.51 7.69 20.19
C GLY A 80 5.63 8.72 19.47
N LYS A 81 5.58 8.72 18.14
CA LYS A 81 4.74 9.61 17.33
C LYS A 81 3.46 8.91 16.89
N GLU A 82 2.34 9.61 17.04
CA GLU A 82 1.04 9.14 16.58
C GLU A 82 0.85 9.41 15.09
N ILE A 83 0.46 8.37 14.37
CA ILE A 83 0.26 8.35 12.92
C ILE A 83 -1.18 7.93 12.64
N TYR A 84 -1.88 8.79 11.91
CA TYR A 84 -3.24 8.56 11.42
C TYR A 84 -3.32 8.43 9.89
N ALA A 85 -2.23 8.79 9.21
CA ALA A 85 -2.09 8.70 7.76
C ALA A 85 -0.60 8.57 7.41
N PHE A 86 -0.30 7.77 6.39
CA PHE A 86 1.03 7.63 5.82
C PHE A 86 1.08 8.44 4.52
N PRO A 87 1.83 9.56 4.47
CA PRO A 87 2.01 10.30 3.23
C PRO A 87 2.74 9.43 2.22
N THR A 88 2.34 9.53 0.95
CA THR A 88 3.01 8.83 -0.15
C THR A 88 4.05 9.71 -0.81
N ILE A 89 4.95 9.13 -1.61
CA ILE A 89 5.91 9.86 -2.44
C ILE A 89 5.19 10.86 -3.36
N TRP A 90 3.97 10.57 -3.82
CA TRP A 90 3.20 11.53 -4.61
C TRP A 90 2.89 12.83 -3.87
N ASN A 91 2.74 12.79 -2.54
CA ASN A 91 2.39 13.96 -1.72
C ASN A 91 3.47 15.06 -1.73
N ARG A 92 4.73 14.71 -2.01
CA ARG A 92 5.84 15.68 -2.08
C ARG A 92 6.15 16.19 -3.49
N LEU A 93 5.63 15.55 -4.54
CA LEU A 93 5.95 15.89 -5.93
C LEU A 93 5.03 17.01 -6.48
N ASP A 94 5.45 17.66 -7.57
CA ASP A 94 4.53 18.52 -8.34
C ASP A 94 3.42 17.67 -8.94
N THR A 95 2.21 17.82 -8.38
CA THR A 95 1.05 17.02 -8.75
C THR A 95 0.39 17.45 -10.05
N ARG A 96 0.97 18.39 -10.82
CA ARG A 96 0.44 18.75 -12.16
C ARG A 96 0.81 17.72 -13.23
N GLN A 97 1.90 16.99 -13.05
CA GLN A 97 2.42 16.01 -14.00
C GLN A 97 1.42 14.89 -14.29
N GLU A 98 1.20 14.54 -15.56
CA GLU A 98 0.35 13.41 -15.92
C GLU A 98 1.10 12.09 -15.68
N VAL A 99 0.56 11.26 -14.78
CA VAL A 99 1.17 9.99 -14.38
C VAL A 99 0.10 8.91 -14.27
N ASP A 100 0.48 7.65 -14.41
CA ASP A 100 -0.39 6.53 -14.08
C ASP A 100 -0.75 6.54 -12.59
N PRO A 101 -2.04 6.65 -12.21
CA PRO A 101 -2.48 6.61 -10.82
C PRO A 101 -2.11 5.33 -10.09
N PHE A 102 -1.88 4.25 -10.83
CA PHE A 102 -1.60 2.93 -10.28
C PHE A 102 -0.13 2.52 -10.36
N ASP A 103 0.78 3.44 -10.72
CA ASP A 103 2.21 3.17 -10.64
C ASP A 103 2.64 2.98 -9.17
N PRO A 104 3.13 1.80 -8.75
CA PRO A 104 3.47 1.52 -7.36
C PRO A 104 4.51 2.46 -6.76
N ARG A 105 5.35 3.12 -7.58
CA ARG A 105 6.36 4.08 -7.10
C ARG A 105 5.73 5.26 -6.37
N TYR A 106 4.56 5.70 -6.82
CA TYR A 106 3.85 6.83 -6.21
C TYR A 106 3.03 6.46 -4.98
N TRP A 107 2.89 5.16 -4.68
CA TRP A 107 2.21 4.64 -3.49
C TRP A 107 3.16 4.33 -2.33
N GLN A 108 4.47 4.37 -2.57
CA GLN A 108 5.47 4.20 -1.52
C GLN A 108 5.33 5.29 -0.46
N ILE A 109 5.67 4.97 0.78
CA ILE A 109 5.58 5.89 1.90
C ILE A 109 6.73 6.89 1.85
N ASP A 110 6.39 8.17 2.03
CA ASP A 110 7.34 9.24 2.23
C ASP A 110 7.74 9.31 3.71
N TRP A 111 8.73 8.49 4.06
CA TRP A 111 9.27 8.42 5.42
C TRP A 111 10.01 9.68 5.85
N GLU A 112 10.62 10.38 4.89
CA GLU A 112 11.29 11.67 5.12
C GLU A 112 10.26 12.69 5.63
N ARG A 113 9.10 12.76 4.99
CA ARG A 113 8.00 13.63 5.42
C ARG A 113 7.37 13.20 6.75
N LEU A 114 7.33 11.91 7.04
CA LEU A 114 6.91 11.42 8.36
C LEU A 114 7.91 11.80 9.46
N GLY A 115 9.17 12.05 9.12
CA GLY A 115 10.24 12.34 10.09
C GLY A 115 10.53 11.15 11.01
N ILE A 116 10.22 9.93 10.58
CA ILE A 116 10.45 8.67 11.30
C ILE A 116 11.16 7.72 10.37
N ARG A 117 12.02 6.85 10.91
CA ARG A 117 12.70 5.83 10.10
C ARG A 117 11.71 4.77 9.60
N PRO A 118 11.87 4.27 8.36
CA PRO A 118 11.09 3.12 7.91
C PRO A 118 11.28 1.93 8.87
N PRO A 119 10.20 1.20 9.23
CA PRO A 119 10.33 -0.03 9.98
C PRO A 119 11.21 -1.01 9.19
N THR A 120 12.18 -1.62 9.85
CA THR A 120 12.96 -2.71 9.25
C THR A 120 12.00 -3.86 8.93
N ARG A 121 11.91 -4.22 7.64
CA ARG A 121 11.18 -5.43 7.23
C ARG A 121 11.79 -6.63 7.96
N ALA A 122 10.99 -7.44 8.64
CA ALA A 122 11.42 -8.75 9.08
C ALA A 122 11.99 -9.49 7.87
N VAL A 123 13.23 -9.95 8.02
CA VAL A 123 14.02 -10.66 7.01
C VAL A 123 13.17 -11.79 6.41
N GLN A 124 13.13 -11.88 5.08
CA GLN A 124 12.62 -13.08 4.41
C GLN A 124 13.44 -14.29 4.89
N PRO A 125 12.86 -15.46 5.21
CA PRO A 125 13.68 -16.62 5.54
C PRO A 125 14.59 -16.89 4.33
N GLU A 126 15.90 -16.75 4.53
CA GLU A 126 16.89 -17.18 3.56
C GLU A 126 16.60 -18.66 3.25
N LEU A 127 16.39 -18.95 1.97
CA LEU A 127 16.39 -20.31 1.47
C LEU A 127 17.80 -20.85 1.73
N VAL A 128 17.97 -21.61 2.81
CA VAL A 128 19.20 -22.36 3.06
C VAL A 128 19.32 -23.37 1.94
N GLU A 129 20.11 -23.04 0.93
CA GLU A 129 20.60 -24.01 -0.05
C GLU A 129 21.31 -25.12 0.75
N THR A 130 20.64 -26.27 0.85
CA THR A 130 21.28 -27.46 1.37
C THR A 130 22.27 -27.93 0.31
N LEU A 131 23.52 -27.50 0.43
CA LEU A 131 24.64 -28.14 -0.23
C LEU A 131 24.79 -29.55 0.37
N ALA A 132 24.04 -30.50 -0.18
CA ALA A 132 24.28 -31.91 0.03
C ALA A 132 25.63 -32.26 -0.63
N GLY A 133 26.69 -32.21 0.18
CA GLY A 133 28.01 -32.69 -0.19
C GLY A 133 27.94 -34.17 -0.56
N SER A 134 28.04 -34.47 -1.86
CA SER A 134 28.45 -35.80 -2.31
C SER A 134 29.97 -35.88 -2.19
N ARG A 135 30.46 -36.25 -0.99
CA ARG A 135 31.80 -36.83 -0.85
C ARG A 135 31.69 -38.35 -1.00
N ARG A 136 32.57 -38.85 -1.86
CA ARG A 136 32.81 -40.25 -2.22
C ARG A 136 33.25 -41.07 -1.00
N HIS A 137 32.76 -42.31 -0.93
CA HIS A 137 33.43 -43.50 -0.42
C HIS A 137 32.62 -44.69 -0.97
N ALA A 138 33.16 -45.85 -1.33
CA ALA A 138 34.48 -46.34 -1.70
C ALA A 138 34.18 -47.56 -2.59
#